data_AF-A0A935EJQ0-F1
#
_entry.id   AF-A0A935EJQ0-F1
#
_cell.length_a   1.000
_cell.length_b   1.000
_cell.length_c   1.000
_cell.angle_alpha   90.00
_cell.angle_beta   90.00
_cell.angle_gamma   90.00
#
_symmetry.space_group_name_H-M   'P 1'
#
loop_
_entity.id
_entity.type
_entity.pdbx_description
1 polymer ?
#
loop_
_entity_poly.entity_id
_entity_poly.type
_entity_poly.pdbx_seq_one_letter_code
_entity_poly.pdbx_strand_id
1 'polypeptide(L)'
;MKKLFLIAGFAVLTVGCNNNSPVPTNSTAAKPSNEKQQTAIAHSSEKQTPPAAPAANGEKSKWTQSGDPIDTAKFDDAVTAAKKALDGKPTNAAAQKVLADAYYDRAVALTDARQYASALGDYRRAIKLDPSNADAKEWVDKIIMIYDGLKKAYPSEGEEPPPLPFTKGK
;
A
#
# COMPACT_ATOMS: atom_id res chain seq x y z
N MET A 1 -25.93 -15.89 -55.97
CA MET A 1 -25.58 -14.89 -57.01
C MET A 1 -24.90 -13.71 -56.31
N LYS A 2 -23.72 -13.28 -56.81
CA LYS A 2 -23.10 -11.91 -56.84
C LYS A 2 -23.40 -10.94 -55.66
N LYS A 3 -22.51 -10.17 -55.01
CA LYS A 3 -21.12 -9.65 -55.13
C LYS A 3 -20.90 -8.87 -53.78
N LEU A 4 -19.79 -8.96 -53.05
CA LEU A 4 -18.48 -8.29 -53.23
C LEU A 4 -18.43 -6.78 -52.87
N PHE A 5 -17.54 -6.47 -51.90
CA PHE A 5 -16.85 -5.21 -51.50
C PHE A 5 -17.63 -4.01 -50.92
N LEU A 6 -17.16 -3.50 -49.77
CA LEU A 6 -16.44 -2.20 -49.73
C LEU A 6 -15.77 -1.94 -48.36
N ILE A 7 -14.47 -1.65 -48.45
CA ILE A 7 -13.60 -1.10 -47.41
C ILE A 7 -13.92 0.40 -47.29
N ALA A 8 -14.03 0.92 -46.07
CA ALA A 8 -13.87 2.34 -45.80
C ALA A 8 -13.15 2.50 -44.46
N GLY A 9 -11.84 2.69 -44.53
CA GLY A 9 -11.08 3.25 -43.42
C GLY A 9 -11.41 4.72 -43.27
N PHE A 10 -11.47 5.20 -42.03
CA PHE A 10 -11.26 6.60 -41.72
C PHE A 10 -10.39 6.70 -40.48
N ALA A 11 -9.11 6.98 -40.73
CA ALA A 11 -8.18 7.46 -39.73
C ALA A 11 -8.55 8.90 -39.40
N VAL A 12 -8.76 9.19 -38.11
CA VAL A 12 -8.80 10.56 -37.60
C VAL A 12 -7.73 10.66 -36.52
N LEU A 13 -6.54 11.08 -36.94
CA LEU A 13 -5.51 11.62 -36.08
C LEU A 13 -5.92 13.04 -35.69
N THR A 14 -6.19 13.29 -34.41
CA THR A 14 -6.22 14.66 -33.88
C THR A 14 -4.88 14.95 -33.24
N VAL A 15 -4.17 15.87 -33.89
CA VAL A 15 -3.02 16.61 -33.37
C VAL A 15 -3.54 17.60 -32.33
N GLY A 16 -2.98 17.56 -31.13
CA GLY A 16 -3.17 18.60 -30.11
C GLY A 16 -1.81 18.96 -29.51
N CYS A 17 -1.15 19.95 -30.10
CA CYS A 17 0.09 20.53 -29.61
C CYS A 17 -0.18 21.56 -28.48
N ASN A 18 0.70 21.52 -27.49
CA ASN A 18 1.43 22.67 -26.92
C ASN A 18 0.66 23.74 -26.12
N ASN A 19 1.09 23.98 -24.87
CA ASN A 19 1.75 25.24 -24.54
C ASN A 19 2.46 25.22 -23.18
N ASN A 20 3.74 25.54 -23.27
CA ASN A 20 4.67 25.93 -22.22
C ASN A 20 4.24 27.27 -21.59
N SER A 21 4.47 27.46 -20.30
CA SER A 21 4.71 28.80 -19.74
C SER A 21 5.63 28.71 -18.52
N PRO A 22 6.75 29.47 -18.51
CA PRO A 22 7.70 29.50 -17.41
C PRO A 22 7.22 30.45 -16.31
N VAL A 23 7.38 30.03 -15.05
CA VAL A 23 7.26 30.93 -13.89
C VAL A 23 8.65 31.46 -13.52
N PRO A 24 8.79 32.78 -13.29
CA PRO A 24 10.07 33.43 -13.11
C PRO A 24 10.74 33.16 -11.75
N THR A 25 12.05 33.17 -11.81
CA THR A 25 13.04 33.25 -10.73
C THR A 25 12.82 34.44 -9.81
N ASN A 26 13.04 34.25 -8.50
CA ASN A 26 13.56 35.33 -7.67
C ASN A 26 14.70 34.81 -6.79
N SER A 27 15.92 35.23 -7.18
CA SER A 27 17.12 35.18 -6.37
C SER A 27 17.14 36.42 -5.47
N THR A 28 17.28 36.21 -4.17
CA THR A 28 17.81 37.26 -3.27
C THR A 28 18.96 36.65 -2.48
N ALA A 29 20.16 37.09 -2.82
CA ALA A 29 21.37 36.87 -2.06
C ALA A 29 21.37 37.77 -0.82
N ALA A 30 21.67 37.20 0.34
CA ALA A 30 22.29 37.90 1.47
C ALA A 30 22.91 36.89 2.47
N LYS A 31 24.24 36.83 2.47
CA LYS A 31 25.13 36.50 3.60
C LYS A 31 25.97 37.78 3.83
N PRO A 32 26.74 37.96 4.93
CA PRO A 32 27.11 37.02 6.01
C PRO A 32 27.08 37.63 7.44
N SER A 33 27.17 36.76 8.47
CA SER A 33 27.95 36.93 9.74
C SER A 33 27.41 35.95 10.79
N ASN A 34 28.10 34.84 11.08
CA ASN A 34 29.09 34.67 12.16
C ASN A 34 28.47 34.80 13.56
N GLU A 35 28.26 33.68 14.27
CA GLU A 35 28.73 33.47 15.66
C GLU A 35 28.44 32.05 16.17
N LYS A 36 29.44 31.48 16.85
CA LYS A 36 29.47 30.24 17.64
C LYS A 36 28.24 30.05 18.54
N GLN A 37 27.75 28.81 18.64
CA GLN A 37 27.74 27.99 19.86
C GLN A 37 26.88 26.74 19.63
N GLN A 38 27.51 25.58 19.49
CA GLN A 38 26.84 24.30 19.64
C GLN A 38 27.56 23.56 20.76
N THR A 39 27.19 23.90 22.00
CA THR A 39 27.52 23.09 23.16
C THR A 39 26.71 21.82 23.09
N ALA A 40 27.44 20.71 23.09
CA ALA A 40 26.93 19.36 23.11
C ALA A 40 25.89 19.18 24.23
N ILE A 41 24.68 18.79 23.85
CA ILE A 41 23.74 18.15 24.77
C ILE A 41 23.88 16.65 24.51
N ALA A 42 24.19 15.95 25.61
CA ALA A 42 24.59 14.57 25.67
C ALA A 42 23.62 13.60 24.97
N HIS A 43 24.21 12.63 24.26
CA HIS A 43 23.57 11.36 23.97
C HIS A 43 23.41 10.59 25.29
N SER A 44 22.24 10.64 25.91
CA SER A 44 21.80 9.58 26.82
C SER A 44 21.33 8.41 25.97
N SER A 45 22.24 7.44 25.84
CA SER A 45 21.96 6.10 25.36
C SER A 45 21.05 5.39 26.36
N GLU A 46 19.73 5.50 26.22
CA GLU A 46 18.79 4.59 26.87
C GLU A 46 18.21 3.61 25.85
N LYS A 47 18.82 2.42 25.85
CA LYS A 47 18.19 1.19 25.42
C LYS A 47 16.86 1.04 26.14
N GLN A 48 15.76 1.02 25.38
CA GLN A 48 14.55 0.29 25.78
C GLN A 48 13.77 -0.09 24.53
N THR A 49 14.05 -1.30 24.07
CA THR A 49 13.28 -2.04 23.07
C THR A 49 11.88 -2.28 23.61
N PRO A 50 10.80 -1.85 22.93
CA PRO A 50 9.49 -2.47 23.11
C PRO A 50 9.58 -3.92 22.59
N PRO A 51 8.84 -4.89 23.13
CA PRO A 51 8.85 -6.24 22.60
C PRO A 51 8.35 -6.17 21.16
N ALA A 52 9.27 -6.38 20.22
CA ALA A 52 8.93 -6.62 18.84
C ALA A 52 7.96 -7.79 18.81
N ALA A 53 6.74 -7.54 18.30
CA ALA A 53 5.95 -8.60 17.70
C ALA A 53 6.88 -9.41 16.79
N PRO A 54 6.80 -10.75 16.78
CA PRO A 54 7.84 -11.60 16.24
C PRO A 54 8.18 -11.12 14.82
N ALA A 55 9.38 -10.54 14.70
CA ALA A 55 9.97 -10.25 13.41
C ALA A 55 9.97 -11.57 12.66
N ALA A 56 9.20 -11.64 11.58
CA ALA A 56 9.33 -12.73 10.63
C ALA A 56 10.82 -12.81 10.27
N ASN A 57 11.41 -13.98 10.53
CA ASN A 57 12.80 -14.35 10.36
C ASN A 57 13.63 -13.43 9.44
N GLY A 58 14.54 -12.66 10.04
CA GLY A 58 15.98 -12.62 9.75
C GLY A 58 16.55 -12.49 8.33
N GLU A 59 15.76 -12.38 7.27
CA GLU A 59 16.27 -11.96 5.97
C GLU A 59 16.16 -10.44 5.85
N LYS A 60 17.23 -9.80 5.39
CA LYS A 60 17.20 -8.37 5.05
C LYS A 60 16.15 -8.20 3.95
N SER A 61 14.94 -7.80 4.31
CA SER A 61 13.86 -7.54 3.37
C SER A 61 14.34 -6.50 2.36
N LYS A 62 14.17 -6.79 1.07
CA LYS A 62 14.53 -5.84 -0.01
C LYS A 62 13.65 -4.59 0.02
N TRP A 63 12.53 -4.64 0.73
CA TRP A 63 11.53 -3.60 0.90
C TRP A 63 11.42 -3.22 2.39
N THR A 64 10.83 -2.05 2.67
CA THR A 64 10.61 -1.56 4.04
C THR A 64 9.13 -1.29 4.26
N GLN A 65 8.65 -1.60 5.46
CA GLN A 65 7.32 -1.19 5.90
C GLN A 65 7.30 0.33 6.18
N SER A 66 6.16 0.97 5.96
CA SER A 66 5.95 2.41 6.15
C SER A 66 4.47 2.67 6.44
N GLY A 67 4.11 3.91 6.76
CA GLY A 67 2.73 4.33 7.01
C GLY A 67 2.48 4.68 8.48
N ASP A 68 1.28 5.14 8.76
CA ASP A 68 0.85 5.59 10.08
C ASP A 68 0.16 4.42 10.82
N PRO A 69 0.53 4.10 12.07
CA PRO A 69 -0.18 3.10 12.85
C PRO A 69 -1.66 3.47 13.04
N ILE A 70 -2.56 2.53 12.81
CA ILE A 70 -4.01 2.70 12.97
C ILE A 70 -4.60 1.60 13.84
N ASP A 71 -5.70 1.89 14.52
CA ASP A 71 -6.45 0.87 15.27
C ASP A 71 -7.12 -0.11 14.28
N THR A 72 -6.54 -1.29 14.10
CA THR A 72 -7.09 -2.33 13.24
C THR A 72 -8.04 -3.29 13.96
N ALA A 73 -8.28 -3.12 15.27
CA ALA A 73 -8.94 -4.13 16.10
C ALA A 73 -10.28 -4.59 15.53
N LYS A 74 -11.12 -3.64 15.09
CA LYS A 74 -12.44 -3.97 14.49
C LYS A 74 -12.34 -4.84 13.24
N PHE A 75 -11.30 -4.63 12.43
CA PHE A 75 -11.07 -5.41 11.21
C PHE A 75 -10.44 -6.76 11.54
N ASP A 76 -9.56 -6.80 12.54
CA ASP A 76 -8.96 -8.05 13.03
C ASP A 76 -10.02 -8.98 13.64
N ASP A 77 -10.99 -8.42 14.36
CA ASP A 77 -12.16 -9.14 14.88
C ASP A 77 -13.01 -9.71 13.74
N ALA A 78 -13.28 -8.93 12.68
CA ALA A 78 -14.03 -9.38 11.52
C ALA A 78 -13.32 -10.53 10.78
N VAL A 79 -12.01 -10.40 10.55
CA VAL A 79 -11.19 -11.46 9.94
C VAL A 79 -11.20 -12.71 10.81
N THR A 80 -11.07 -12.57 12.13
CA THR A 80 -11.06 -13.70 13.07
C THR A 80 -12.40 -14.43 13.09
N ALA A 81 -13.52 -13.70 13.17
CA ALA A 81 -14.85 -14.26 13.14
C ALA A 81 -15.11 -15.00 11.81
N ALA A 82 -14.73 -14.41 10.68
CA ALA A 82 -14.89 -15.02 9.37
C ALA A 82 -14.04 -16.29 9.20
N LYS A 83 -12.79 -16.29 9.68
CA LYS A 83 -11.93 -17.50 9.70
C LYS A 83 -12.54 -18.62 10.52
N LYS A 84 -13.09 -18.31 11.70
CA LYS A 84 -13.76 -19.29 12.56
C LYS A 84 -14.99 -19.91 11.86
N ALA A 85 -15.74 -19.12 11.09
CA ALA A 85 -16.89 -19.64 10.35
C ALA A 85 -16.51 -20.63 9.23
N LEU A 86 -15.27 -20.58 8.74
CA LEU A 86 -14.72 -21.51 7.76
C LEU A 86 -14.06 -22.74 8.38
N ASP A 87 -13.91 -22.79 9.70
CA ASP A 87 -13.28 -23.92 10.38
C ASP A 87 -14.11 -25.20 10.15
N GLY A 88 -13.44 -26.25 9.65
CA GLY A 88 -14.09 -27.49 9.18
C GLY A 88 -14.94 -27.39 7.91
N LYS A 89 -15.06 -26.20 7.27
CA LYS A 89 -15.82 -25.97 6.03
C LYS A 89 -15.10 -25.02 5.05
N PRO A 90 -13.86 -25.34 4.63
CA PRO A 90 -13.01 -24.41 3.88
C PRO A 90 -13.52 -24.08 2.47
N THR A 91 -14.48 -24.84 1.93
CA THR A 91 -15.04 -24.67 0.58
C THR A 91 -16.37 -23.92 0.55
N ASN A 92 -16.86 -23.41 1.69
CA ASN A 92 -18.09 -22.63 1.73
C ASN A 92 -17.88 -21.26 1.09
N ALA A 93 -18.35 -21.10 -0.16
CA ALA A 93 -18.19 -19.88 -0.95
C ALA A 93 -18.72 -18.62 -0.26
N ALA A 94 -19.85 -18.69 0.45
CA ALA A 94 -20.40 -17.52 1.14
C ALA A 94 -19.50 -17.09 2.31
N ALA A 95 -19.00 -18.06 3.09
CA ALA A 95 -18.07 -17.78 4.20
C ALA A 95 -16.69 -17.34 3.69
N GLN A 96 -16.23 -17.88 2.55
CA GLN A 96 -15.02 -17.40 1.86
C GLN A 96 -15.18 -15.95 1.42
N LYS A 97 -16.33 -15.59 0.85
CA LYS A 97 -16.62 -14.21 0.48
C LYS A 97 -16.62 -13.27 1.69
N VAL A 98 -17.23 -13.66 2.81
CA VAL A 98 -17.19 -12.86 4.04
C VAL A 98 -15.75 -12.65 4.53
N LEU A 99 -14.91 -13.69 4.46
CA LEU A 99 -13.50 -13.54 4.81
C LEU A 99 -12.74 -12.66 3.79
N ALA A 100 -13.08 -12.75 2.50
CA ALA A 100 -12.52 -11.88 1.47
C ALA A 100 -12.86 -10.41 1.71
N ASP A 101 -14.13 -10.12 2.00
CA ASP A 101 -14.64 -8.78 2.31
C ASP A 101 -13.95 -8.22 3.57
N ALA A 102 -13.79 -9.04 4.62
CA ALA A 102 -13.09 -8.62 5.85
C ALA A 102 -11.61 -8.27 5.62
N TYR A 103 -10.90 -9.03 4.77
CA TYR A 103 -9.54 -8.67 4.37
C TYR A 103 -9.52 -7.40 3.52
N TYR A 104 -10.44 -7.27 2.56
CA TYR A 104 -10.56 -6.07 1.72
C TYR A 104 -10.77 -4.81 2.57
N ASP A 105 -11.69 -4.83 3.51
CA ASP A 105 -11.99 -3.68 4.38
C ASP A 105 -10.77 -3.25 5.21
N ARG A 106 -10.02 -4.24 5.75
CA ARG A 106 -8.78 -3.95 6.46
C ARG A 106 -7.74 -3.35 5.52
N ALA A 107 -7.61 -3.89 4.30
CA ALA A 107 -6.68 -3.41 3.29
C ALA A 107 -6.96 -1.96 2.88
N VAL A 108 -8.23 -1.56 2.75
CA VAL A 108 -8.63 -0.18 2.47
C VAL A 108 -8.15 0.76 3.57
N ALA A 109 -8.43 0.43 4.84
CA ALA A 109 -7.97 1.25 5.96
C ALA A 109 -6.44 1.34 6.03
N LEU A 110 -5.74 0.24 5.73
CA LEU A 110 -4.27 0.22 5.68
C LEU A 110 -3.72 1.05 4.52
N THR A 111 -4.37 1.03 3.35
CA THR A 111 -4.04 1.90 2.21
C THR A 111 -4.18 3.37 2.58
N ASP A 112 -5.28 3.75 3.24
CA ASP A 112 -5.51 5.12 3.71
C ASP A 112 -4.42 5.56 4.71
N ALA A 113 -3.96 4.62 5.54
CA ALA A 113 -2.84 4.81 6.46
C ALA A 113 -1.45 4.73 5.79
N ARG A 114 -1.38 4.57 4.47
CA ARG A 114 -0.15 4.39 3.67
C ARG A 114 0.68 3.17 4.07
N GLN A 115 0.07 2.20 4.75
CA GLN A 115 0.66 0.91 5.08
C GLN A 115 0.57 -0.06 3.89
N TYR A 116 1.12 0.35 2.75
CA TYR A 116 0.96 -0.35 1.47
C TYR A 116 1.46 -1.80 1.48
N ALA A 117 2.55 -2.08 2.20
CA ALA A 117 3.08 -3.44 2.34
C ALA A 117 2.06 -4.38 3.00
N SER A 118 1.46 -3.95 4.11
CA SER A 118 0.44 -4.72 4.84
C SER A 118 -0.87 -4.80 4.05
N ALA A 119 -1.31 -3.69 3.45
CA ALA A 119 -2.50 -3.62 2.62
C ALA A 119 -2.42 -4.58 1.42
N LEU A 120 -1.26 -4.65 0.75
CA LEU A 120 -1.02 -5.54 -0.37
C LEU A 120 -1.25 -7.01 0.01
N GLY A 121 -0.84 -7.41 1.22
CA GLY A 121 -1.07 -8.75 1.74
C GLY A 121 -2.56 -9.06 1.94
N ASP A 122 -3.32 -8.10 2.45
CA ASP A 122 -4.76 -8.27 2.65
C ASP A 122 -5.53 -8.28 1.33
N TYR A 123 -5.23 -7.40 0.38
CA TYR A 123 -5.85 -7.46 -0.95
C TYR A 123 -5.56 -8.80 -1.65
N ARG A 124 -4.33 -9.30 -1.59
CA ARG A 124 -3.98 -10.61 -2.16
C ARG A 124 -4.76 -11.75 -1.50
N ARG A 125 -4.95 -11.71 -0.17
CA ARG A 125 -5.79 -12.69 0.55
C ARG A 125 -7.26 -12.59 0.11
N ALA A 126 -7.78 -11.37 -0.04
CA ALA A 126 -9.13 -11.15 -0.56
C ALA A 126 -9.31 -11.75 -1.96
N ILE A 127 -8.37 -11.50 -2.89
CA ILE A 127 -8.42 -12.04 -4.27
C ILE A 127 -8.33 -13.57 -4.29
N LYS A 128 -7.55 -14.19 -3.40
CA LYS A 128 -7.47 -15.66 -3.32
C LYS A 128 -8.78 -16.30 -2.89
N LEU A 129 -9.52 -15.63 -2.01
CA LEU A 129 -10.80 -16.12 -1.47
C LEU A 129 -11.96 -15.78 -2.40
N ASP A 130 -11.93 -14.60 -3.00
CA ASP A 130 -12.87 -14.13 -4.02
C ASP A 130 -12.11 -13.62 -5.25
N PRO A 131 -11.83 -14.51 -6.23
CA PRO A 131 -11.18 -14.11 -7.47
C PRO A 131 -12.00 -13.15 -8.32
N SER A 132 -13.26 -12.89 -8.00
CA SER A 132 -14.11 -11.95 -8.74
C SER A 132 -14.00 -10.50 -8.21
N ASN A 133 -13.36 -10.29 -7.06
CA ASN A 133 -13.18 -8.96 -6.47
C ASN A 133 -12.24 -8.09 -7.33
N ALA A 134 -12.83 -7.31 -8.24
CA ALA A 134 -12.11 -6.44 -9.17
C ALA A 134 -11.43 -5.27 -8.45
N ASP A 135 -12.08 -4.71 -7.43
CA ASP A 135 -11.55 -3.57 -6.68
C ASP A 135 -10.26 -3.96 -5.94
N ALA A 136 -10.20 -5.16 -5.36
CA ALA A 136 -8.98 -5.65 -4.72
C ALA A 136 -7.83 -5.79 -5.72
N LYS A 137 -8.10 -6.28 -6.94
CA LYS A 137 -7.07 -6.38 -8.00
C LYS A 137 -6.59 -5.00 -8.43
N GLU A 138 -7.50 -4.06 -8.63
CA GLU A 138 -7.16 -2.70 -8.97
C GLU A 138 -6.27 -2.05 -7.89
N TRP A 139 -6.57 -2.30 -6.61
CA TRP A 139 -5.72 -1.82 -5.52
C TRP A 139 -4.35 -2.47 -5.48
N VAL A 140 -4.23 -3.78 -5.77
CA VAL A 140 -2.93 -4.44 -5.93
C VAL A 140 -2.10 -3.75 -7.02
N ASP A 141 -2.69 -3.52 -8.19
CA ASP A 141 -2.01 -2.87 -9.32
C ASP A 141 -1.59 -1.44 -8.96
N LYS A 142 -2.49 -0.66 -8.34
CA LYS A 142 -2.20 0.71 -7.87
C LYS A 142 -1.05 0.74 -6.86
N ILE A 143 -1.04 -0.18 -5.89
CA ILE A 143 0.03 -0.26 -4.89
C ILE A 143 1.36 -0.59 -5.57
N ILE A 144 1.39 -1.55 -6.49
CA ILE A 144 2.60 -1.89 -7.25
C ILE A 144 3.09 -0.67 -8.04
N MET A 145 2.20 0.05 -8.72
CA MET A 145 2.54 1.30 -9.42
C MET A 145 3.12 2.37 -8.48
N ILE A 146 2.61 2.49 -7.26
CA ILE A 146 3.18 3.40 -6.25
C ILE A 146 4.63 3.01 -5.93
N TYR A 147 4.89 1.72 -5.68
CA TYR A 147 6.24 1.23 -5.40
C TYR A 147 7.20 1.46 -6.57
N ASP A 148 6.76 1.18 -7.79
CA ASP A 148 7.54 1.41 -9.01
C ASP A 148 7.87 2.90 -9.20
N GLY A 149 6.88 3.79 -9.00
CA GLY A 149 7.07 5.24 -9.04
C GLY A 149 8.05 5.74 -7.97
N LEU A 150 8.07 5.11 -6.80
CA LEU A 150 9.03 5.38 -5.73
C LEU A 150 10.39 4.71 -5.93
N LYS A 151 10.56 3.89 -6.97
CA LYS A 151 11.74 3.03 -7.20
C LYS A 151 12.09 2.16 -6.00
N LYS A 152 11.07 1.67 -5.29
CA LYS A 152 11.18 0.81 -4.12
C LYS A 152 10.72 -0.60 -4.46
N ALA A 153 11.37 -1.61 -3.89
CA ALA A 153 10.80 -2.96 -3.91
C ALA A 153 9.55 -3.01 -3.01
N TYR A 154 8.62 -3.92 -3.35
CA TYR A 154 7.45 -4.28 -2.55
C TYR A 154 7.55 -5.75 -2.12
N PRO A 155 6.81 -6.18 -1.09
CA PRO A 155 6.81 -7.57 -0.67
C PRO A 155 6.26 -8.51 -1.74
N SER A 156 6.97 -9.61 -1.95
CA SER A 156 6.42 -10.75 -2.68
C SER A 156 5.29 -11.40 -1.87
N GLU A 157 4.49 -12.25 -2.52
CA GLU A 157 3.44 -12.99 -1.82
C GLU A 157 4.03 -13.87 -0.70
N GLY A 158 3.53 -13.69 0.53
CA GLY A 158 4.02 -14.37 1.72
C GLY A 158 5.06 -13.56 2.51
N GLU A 159 5.61 -12.49 1.94
CA GLU A 159 6.51 -11.57 2.63
C GLU A 159 5.76 -10.40 3.29
N GLU A 160 4.47 -10.21 3.01
CA GLU A 160 3.75 -9.01 3.46
C GLU A 160 3.64 -8.96 5.00
N PRO A 161 3.97 -7.82 5.61
CA PRO A 161 4.01 -7.71 7.05
C PRO A 161 2.59 -7.58 7.62
N PRO A 162 2.39 -7.88 8.92
CA PRO A 162 1.16 -7.49 9.60
C PRO A 162 1.02 -5.95 9.64
N PRO A 163 -0.19 -5.42 9.98
CA PRO A 163 -0.36 -4.01 10.32
C PRO A 163 0.66 -3.53 11.35
N LEU A 164 1.08 -2.27 11.26
CA LEU A 164 1.93 -1.64 12.27
C LEU A 164 1.20 -1.65 13.64
N PRO A 165 1.92 -1.94 14.74
CA PRO A 165 1.32 -1.97 16.05
C PRO A 165 0.78 -0.60 16.45
N PHE A 166 -0.47 -0.54 16.86
CA PHE A 166 -1.13 0.68 17.32
C PHE A 166 -1.23 0.69 18.85
N THR A 167 -0.75 1.76 19.47
CA THR A 167 -0.92 2.02 20.90
C THR A 167 -1.85 3.22 21.09
N LYS A 168 -2.98 3.01 21.77
CA LYS A 168 -3.82 4.14 22.21
C LYS A 168 -3.01 4.95 23.22
N GLY A 169 -2.77 6.23 22.91
CA GLY A 169 -2.21 7.16 23.88
C GLY A 169 -3.03 7.12 25.16
N LYS A 170 -2.36 7.06 26.31
CA LYS A 170 -3.00 7.09 27.62
C LYS A 170 -3.62 8.45 27.91
#